data_AF-A0A640UUH1-F1
#
_entry.id   AF-A0A640UUH1-F1
#
_cell.length_a   1.000
_cell.length_b   1.000
_cell.length_c   1.000
_cell.angle_alpha   90.00
_cell.angle_beta   90.00
_cell.angle_gamma   90.00
#
_symmetry.space_group_name_H-M   'P 1'
#
loop_
_entity.id
_entity.type
_entity.pdbx_description
1 polymer ?
#
loop_
_entity_poly.entity_id
_entity_poly.type
_entity_poly.pdbx_seq_one_letter_code
_entity_poly.pdbx_strand_id
1 'polypeptide(L)'
;MAASHGSGRPVGLDEQFVGRLPCSTCGIRSMKLPGQQGGLCIPCYAEECAVAGRRAATAGSWVAASFVGDPCLACGSRSVDANGWAFWCNACDMQTAVALPPR
;
A
#
# COMPACT_ATOMS: atom_id res chain seq x y z
N MET A 1 -25.37 -11.06 13.10
CA MET A 1 -26.08 -11.18 11.81
C MET A 1 -25.99 -9.84 11.08
N ALA A 2 -25.81 -9.90 9.76
CA ALA A 2 -25.82 -8.82 8.77
C ALA A 2 -24.57 -7.91 8.67
N ALA A 3 -24.04 -7.89 7.45
CA ALA A 3 -22.77 -7.33 7.01
C ALA A 3 -22.86 -5.83 6.72
N SER A 4 -21.83 -5.09 7.13
CA SER A 4 -21.58 -3.75 6.62
C SER A 4 -20.57 -3.85 5.48
N HIS A 5 -21.06 -4.03 4.26
CA HIS A 5 -20.33 -3.71 3.03
C HIS A 5 -20.13 -2.18 2.96
N GLY A 6 -19.16 -1.65 3.72
CA GLY A 6 -18.50 -0.39 3.37
C GLY A 6 -17.23 -0.76 2.63
N SER A 7 -16.89 -0.09 1.54
CA SER A 7 -15.60 -0.25 0.87
C SER A 7 -14.47 -0.05 1.88
N GLY A 8 -13.96 -1.14 2.45
CA GLY A 8 -13.07 -1.19 3.64
C GLY A 8 -11.64 -0.76 3.36
N ARG A 9 -11.44 0.22 2.46
CA ARG A 9 -10.14 0.80 2.20
C ARG A 9 -9.82 1.80 3.31
N PRO A 10 -8.60 1.76 3.89
CA PRO A 10 -8.18 2.80 4.81
C PRO A 10 -8.23 4.16 4.12
N VAL A 11 -8.40 5.23 4.90
CA VAL A 11 -8.22 6.61 4.42
C VAL A 11 -6.73 6.80 4.11
N GLY A 12 -6.45 7.52 3.02
CA GLY A 12 -5.11 7.81 2.55
C GLY A 12 -4.29 8.59 3.57
N LEU A 13 -2.97 8.51 3.41
CA LEU A 13 -2.04 9.35 4.15
C LEU A 13 -2.14 10.78 3.63
N ASP A 14 -2.20 11.73 4.57
CA ASP A 14 -2.21 13.17 4.26
C ASP A 14 -0.95 13.56 3.47
N GLU A 15 -1.14 14.32 2.40
CA GLU A 15 -0.09 14.68 1.44
C GLU A 15 1.07 15.43 2.09
N GLN A 16 0.80 16.14 3.19
CA GLN A 16 1.82 16.87 3.93
C GLN A 16 2.89 15.97 4.56
N PHE A 17 2.60 14.67 4.76
CA PHE A 17 3.53 13.71 5.34
C PHE A 17 4.24 12.86 4.27
N VAL A 18 3.64 12.72 3.09
CA VAL A 18 4.15 11.93 1.98
C VAL A 18 5.51 12.48 1.53
N GLY A 19 6.53 11.62 1.55
CA GLY A 19 7.90 11.99 1.19
C GLY A 19 8.65 12.82 2.23
N ARG A 20 7.96 13.32 3.28
CA ARG A 20 8.56 14.22 4.29
C ARG A 20 8.94 13.50 5.57
N LEU A 21 8.05 12.68 6.12
CA LEU A 21 8.31 11.95 7.35
C LEU A 21 8.93 10.57 7.06
N PRO A 22 9.76 10.03 7.97
CA PRO A 22 10.32 8.69 7.83
C PRO A 22 9.24 7.62 7.99
N CYS A 23 9.41 6.49 7.31
CA CYS A 23 8.58 5.29 7.43
C CYS A 23 8.47 4.87 8.90
N SER A 24 7.25 4.67 9.39
CA SER A 24 7.01 4.27 10.78
C SER A 24 7.58 2.90 11.15
N THR A 25 7.82 2.02 10.16
CA THR A 25 8.40 0.69 10.37
C THR A 25 9.92 0.70 10.31
N CYS A 26 10.51 1.19 9.21
CA CYS A 26 11.95 1.05 8.99
C CYS A 26 12.76 2.30 9.38
N GLY A 27 12.15 3.47 9.50
CA GLY A 27 12.83 4.73 9.81
C GLY A 27 13.81 5.26 8.75
N ILE A 28 14.14 4.46 7.72
CA ILE A 28 15.19 4.76 6.74
C ILE A 28 14.65 5.52 5.53
N ARG A 29 13.53 5.06 4.97
CA ARG A 29 12.91 5.64 3.77
C ARG A 29 11.75 6.55 4.15
N SER A 30 11.45 7.56 3.35
CA SER A 30 10.26 8.39 3.57
C SER A 30 8.97 7.58 3.40
N MET A 31 7.95 7.93 4.18
CA MET A 31 6.61 7.34 4.05
C MET A 31 5.95 7.80 2.74
N LYS A 32 5.22 6.89 2.12
CA LYS A 32 4.62 7.05 0.79
C LYS A 32 3.23 6.43 0.69
N LEU A 33 2.87 5.52 1.59
CA LEU A 33 1.61 4.77 1.57
C LEU A 33 1.03 4.68 3.00
N PRO A 34 -0.30 4.50 3.14
CA PRO A 34 -0.94 4.41 4.44
C PRO A 34 -0.87 2.97 4.95
N GLY A 35 -0.05 2.70 5.97
CA GLY A 35 -0.04 1.41 6.68
C GLY A 35 -1.02 1.37 7.85
N GLN A 36 -1.18 0.18 8.44
CA GLN A 36 -2.11 -0.03 9.56
C GLN A 36 -1.81 0.85 10.80
N GLN A 37 -0.53 1.16 11.04
CA GLN A 37 -0.08 1.91 12.23
C GLN A 37 0.54 3.28 11.88
N GLY A 38 0.44 3.72 10.63
CA GLY A 38 1.02 4.99 10.18
C GLY A 38 1.57 4.91 8.75
N GLY A 39 2.26 5.96 8.31
CA GLY A 39 2.82 6.03 6.97
C GLY A 39 4.00 5.09 6.75
N LEU A 40 3.93 4.30 5.68
CA LEU A 40 4.95 3.32 5.30
C LEU A 40 5.62 3.68 3.98
N CYS A 41 6.87 3.26 3.81
CA CYS A 41 7.51 3.25 2.49
C CYS A 41 6.98 2.07 1.65
N ILE A 42 7.22 2.11 0.33
CA ILE A 42 6.70 1.12 -0.62
C ILE A 42 7.05 -0.34 -0.22
N PRO A 43 8.30 -0.69 0.14
CA PRO A 43 8.61 -2.06 0.55
C PRO A 43 7.93 -2.49 1.85
N CYS A 44 7.91 -1.63 2.88
CA CYS A 44 7.27 -1.97 4.15
C CYS A 44 5.76 -2.16 3.97
N TYR A 45 5.13 -1.35 3.13
CA TYR A 45 3.73 -1.53 2.76
C TYR A 45 3.49 -2.84 2.01
N ALA A 46 4.35 -3.18 1.05
CA ALA A 46 4.27 -4.45 0.32
C ALA A 46 4.38 -5.67 1.25
N GLU A 47 5.29 -5.61 2.22
CA GLU A 47 5.46 -6.64 3.23
C GLU A 47 4.22 -6.77 4.14
N GLU A 48 3.65 -5.65 4.58
CA GLU A 48 2.42 -5.61 5.37
C GLU A 48 1.25 -6.26 4.61
N CYS A 49 1.06 -5.91 3.34
CA CYS A 49 0.05 -6.53 2.48
C CYS A 49 0.32 -8.03 2.28
N ALA A 50 1.57 -8.45 2.13
CA ALA A 50 1.93 -9.86 1.97
C ALA A 50 1.61 -10.66 3.25
N VAL A 51 1.88 -10.11 4.44
CA VAL A 51 1.52 -10.73 5.72
C VAL A 51 0.01 -10.86 5.85
N ALA A 52 -0.75 -9.80 5.54
CA ALA A 52 -2.21 -9.82 5.58
C ALA A 52 -2.77 -10.87 4.59
N GLY A 53 -2.23 -10.91 3.38
CA GLY A 53 -2.61 -11.90 2.36
C GLY A 53 -2.33 -13.34 2.79
N ARG A 54 -1.15 -13.61 3.40
CA ARG A 54 -0.85 -14.94 3.97
C ARG A 54 -1.82 -15.34 5.06
N ARG A 55 -2.16 -14.43 5.98
CA ARG A 55 -3.15 -14.70 7.04
C ARG A 55 -4.53 -15.03 6.47
N ALA A 56 -4.99 -14.27 5.48
CA ALA A 56 -6.26 -14.51 4.80
C ALA A 56 -6.27 -15.85 4.05
N ALA A 57 -5.17 -16.19 3.36
CA ALA A 57 -5.01 -17.48 2.69
C ALA A 57 -5.06 -18.66 3.68
N THR A 58 -4.38 -18.57 4.82
CA THR A 58 -4.44 -19.60 5.88
C THR A 58 -5.83 -19.74 6.47
N ALA A 59 -6.62 -18.67 6.51
CA ALA A 59 -8.01 -18.68 6.94
C ALA A 59 -8.99 -19.19 5.86
N GLY A 60 -8.52 -19.66 4.70
CA GLY A 60 -9.36 -20.09 3.58
C GLY A 60 -10.15 -18.97 2.92
N SER A 61 -9.75 -17.71 3.12
CA SER A 61 -10.41 -16.53 2.57
C SER A 61 -9.79 -16.11 1.24
N TRP A 62 -10.59 -15.47 0.39
CA TRP A 62 -10.10 -14.86 -0.84
C TRP A 62 -9.09 -13.74 -0.55
N VAL A 63 -7.98 -13.75 -1.29
CA VAL A 63 -6.90 -12.77 -1.15
C VAL A 63 -6.87 -11.87 -2.38
N ALA A 64 -6.92 -10.56 -2.19
CA ALA A 64 -6.68 -9.62 -3.27
C ALA A 64 -5.21 -9.70 -3.72
N ALA A 65 -4.98 -9.78 -5.03
CA ALA A 65 -3.63 -9.70 -5.56
C ALA A 65 -3.02 -8.33 -5.21
N SER A 66 -1.88 -8.33 -4.51
CA SER A 66 -1.13 -7.12 -4.21
C SER A 66 -0.08 -6.90 -5.30
N PHE A 67 -0.13 -5.73 -5.94
CA PHE A 67 0.80 -5.34 -7.01
C PHE A 67 1.82 -4.30 -6.55
N VAL A 68 1.72 -3.86 -5.30
CA VAL A 68 2.54 -2.79 -4.74
C VAL A 68 3.87 -3.36 -4.29
N GLY A 69 4.97 -2.78 -4.78
CA GLY A 69 6.31 -3.18 -4.40
C GLY A 69 7.37 -2.27 -5.03
N ASP A 70 8.55 -2.27 -4.43
CA ASP A 70 9.77 -1.68 -4.98
C ASP A 70 10.90 -2.72 -4.84
N PRO A 71 11.27 -3.42 -5.93
CA PRO A 71 10.80 -3.25 -7.31
C PRO A 71 9.33 -3.67 -7.55
N CYS A 72 8.74 -3.20 -8.65
CA CYS A 72 7.37 -3.54 -9.06
C CYS A 72 7.18 -5.06 -9.14
N LEU A 73 6.16 -5.60 -8.47
CA LEU A 73 5.93 -7.05 -8.42
C LEU A 73 5.52 -7.65 -9.77
N ALA A 74 4.97 -6.84 -10.68
CA ALA A 74 4.58 -7.28 -12.02
C ALA A 74 5.75 -7.36 -13.01
N CYS A 75 6.57 -6.29 -13.13
CA CYS A 75 7.60 -6.18 -14.17
C CYS A 75 9.05 -6.13 -13.64
N GLY A 76 9.26 -6.09 -12.32
CA GLY A 76 10.59 -5.97 -11.71
C GLY A 76 11.25 -4.58 -11.83
N SER A 77 10.58 -3.58 -12.43
CA SER A 77 11.12 -2.23 -12.57
C SER A 77 11.16 -1.47 -11.23
N ARG A 78 12.17 -0.62 -11.07
CA ARG A 78 12.28 0.35 -9.95
C ARG A 78 11.60 1.68 -10.25
N SER A 79 11.03 1.85 -11.44
CA SER A 79 10.28 3.05 -11.84
C SER A 79 8.88 3.05 -11.23
N VAL A 80 8.82 3.04 -9.91
CA VAL A 80 7.59 3.01 -9.10
C VAL A 80 7.58 4.18 -8.13
N ASP A 81 6.39 4.73 -7.86
CA ASP A 81 6.21 5.71 -6.77
C ASP A 81 4.78 5.66 -6.23
N ALA A 82 4.53 6.41 -5.16
CA ALA A 82 3.26 6.49 -4.47
C ALA A 82 3.04 7.86 -3.81
N ASN A 83 1.78 8.22 -3.56
CA ASN A 83 1.38 9.55 -3.08
C ASN A 83 0.47 9.53 -1.83
N GLY A 84 0.53 8.48 -1.02
CA GLY A 84 -0.27 8.35 0.19
C GLY A 84 -1.63 7.70 -0.01
N TRP A 85 -2.09 7.53 -1.25
CA TRP A 85 -3.33 6.80 -1.53
C TRP A 85 -3.31 6.00 -2.83
N ALA A 86 -2.42 6.31 -3.76
CA ALA A 86 -2.18 5.55 -4.99
C ALA A 86 -0.72 5.10 -5.09
N PHE A 87 -0.55 3.99 -5.80
CA PHE A 87 0.73 3.45 -6.26
C PHE A 87 0.72 3.38 -7.78
N TRP A 88 1.85 3.67 -8.43
CA TRP A 88 1.99 3.52 -9.87
C TRP A 88 3.35 2.95 -10.25
N CYS A 89 3.39 2.32 -11.43
CA CYS A 89 4.60 1.88 -12.08
C CYS A 89 4.64 2.45 -13.49
N ASN A 90 5.65 3.30 -13.77
CA ASN A 90 5.81 3.94 -15.08
C ASN A 90 6.17 2.93 -16.18
N ALA A 91 6.83 1.81 -15.83
CA ALA A 91 7.19 0.78 -16.81
C ALA A 91 5.99 -0.09 -17.22
N CYS A 92 5.00 -0.24 -16.34
CA CYS A 92 3.75 -0.95 -16.64
C CYS A 92 2.65 -0.05 -17.18
N ASP A 93 2.86 1.28 -17.18
CA ASP A 93 1.83 2.29 -17.44
C ASP A 93 0.55 2.04 -16.61
N MET A 94 0.73 1.76 -15.31
CA MET A 94 -0.37 1.44 -14.42
C MET A 94 -0.38 2.34 -13.18
N GLN A 95 -1.58 2.69 -12.73
CA GLN A 95 -1.84 3.30 -11.43
C GLN A 95 -2.96 2.53 -10.74
N THR A 96 -2.76 2.22 -9.47
CA THR A 96 -3.76 1.58 -8.63
C THR A 96 -3.95 2.38 -7.36
N ALA A 97 -5.20 2.69 -7.03
CA ALA A 97 -5.51 3.19 -5.71
C ALA A 97 -5.25 2.08 -4.70
N VAL A 98 -4.72 2.41 -3.53
CA VAL A 98 -4.52 1.50 -2.39
C VAL A 98 -5.37 1.89 -1.18
N ALA A 99 -5.78 3.16 -1.13
CA ALA A 99 -6.60 3.77 -0.10
C ALA A 99 -7.57 4.76 -0.75
N LEU A 100 -8.50 5.29 0.03
CA LEU A 100 -9.29 6.44 -0.39
C LEU A 100 -8.41 7.69 -0.38
N PRO A 101 -8.52 8.61 -1.35
CA PRO A 101 -7.79 9.88 -1.28
C PRO A 101 -8.19 10.63 0.00
N PRO A 102 -7.23 11.33 0.66
CA PRO A 102 -7.56 12.23 1.76
C PRO A 102 -8.53 13.31 1.26
N ARG A 103 -9.46 13.75 2.12
CA ARG A 103 -10.48 14.76 1.79
C ARG A 103 -10.00 16.16 2.14
#